data_AF-W4LSX5-F1
#
_entry.id   AF-W4LSX5-F1
#
_cell.length_a   1.000
_cell.length_b   1.000
_cell.length_c   1.000
_cell.angle_alpha   90.00
_cell.angle_beta   90.00
_cell.angle_gamma   90.00
#
_symmetry.space_group_name_H-M   'P 1'
#
loop_
_entity.id
_entity.type
_entity.pdbx_description
1 polymer ?
#
loop_
_entity_poly.entity_id
_entity_poly.type
_entity_poly.pdbx_seq_one_letter_code
_entity_poly.pdbx_strand_id
1 'polypeptide(L)'
;MQLFVPGRICLFGEHSDWAGGYRRSHPEIDRGYAIIAGTNQGVFAEVRPHPSKLIVRSTLDDGSDGGALELPMEQEALLSTAEAGGFFSYIAGVAHDIAAHFEVGGMVIDNHQTTLPVRKGLSSSAAICVLTARAFNRLYHLNLSPRGEMAYAYAGELLTGSQCGRMDQGCAYGEQPILMTFDGDRMEVQPLTLPQPLYFVIADLHATKDTKRILESLNRAFPVAESSLHRQAQTYLGPINARIVRSAVAALQAGDAAQIGALMQEAQRHFDAALQPLCPDQLTAPKLHEVLAYGPIQPYIYGGKGVGSQGDGAVQFIVRDEAAQIQVMSILERELGLTGLRLTLAPASGRARPVCTAAVSVPARTEHPPSVRKAIIPAAGYGTRMFPASRAMRKELFPVISREGWVKPAILVLIEEALAAGIEEIALIVQPGHESWFEALFTPLSVAEQRKYGEAQTAYAEELTALGKRVTLIPQVSQEGFGHAVYCAHEWLSGEPSLLLLGDHLFASSIELSCAAQMMAAYASCQPRQSVVGLLPTPIESSHLYGAATGTWVEPGRLLQVSRFIEKPTPEEVEQHLLRLADLPPGQVLSFLGQYILSPAVFTILARHIEQDYREQGEVQLTACLEALL
;
A
#
# COMPACT_ATOMS: atom_id res chain seq x y z
N MET A 1 -12.22 -6.38 -9.34
CA MET A 1 -10.97 -5.84 -8.75
C MET A 1 -10.70 -6.54 -7.43
N GLN A 2 -9.44 -6.79 -7.09
CA GLN A 2 -9.07 -7.41 -5.81
C GLN A 2 -8.77 -6.34 -4.76
N LEU A 3 -9.26 -6.52 -3.54
CA LEU A 3 -9.05 -5.64 -2.40
C LEU A 3 -8.49 -6.41 -1.21
N PHE A 4 -7.64 -5.73 -0.45
CA PHE A 4 -7.18 -6.16 0.87
C PHE A 4 -7.35 -5.00 1.85
N VAL A 5 -7.88 -5.30 3.03
CA VAL A 5 -7.90 -4.40 4.18
C VAL A 5 -7.33 -5.13 5.38
N PRO A 6 -6.23 -4.65 5.97
CA PRO A 6 -5.66 -5.28 7.14
C PRO A 6 -6.56 -5.08 8.36
N GLY A 7 -6.43 -5.95 9.36
CA GLY A 7 -6.79 -5.58 10.72
C GLY A 7 -5.90 -4.47 11.25
N ARG A 8 -6.11 -4.06 12.50
CA ARG A 8 -5.24 -3.08 13.17
C ARG A 8 -4.93 -3.49 14.59
N ILE A 9 -3.78 -3.04 15.06
CA ILE A 9 -3.42 -3.06 16.49
C ILE A 9 -3.19 -1.63 16.97
N CYS A 10 -3.63 -1.34 18.20
CA CYS A 10 -3.21 -0.12 18.89
C CYS A 10 -1.89 -0.42 19.61
N LEU A 11 -0.82 0.28 19.21
CA LEU A 11 0.48 0.17 19.87
C LEU A 11 0.47 1.00 21.16
N PHE A 12 -0.12 2.20 21.11
CA PHE A 12 -0.22 3.12 22.24
C PHE A 12 -1.48 3.97 22.16
N GLY A 13 -2.05 4.33 23.32
CA GLY A 13 -3.12 5.33 23.42
C GLY A 13 -4.52 4.80 23.22
N GLU A 14 -4.79 3.57 23.67
CA GLU A 14 -6.14 3.04 23.70
C GLU A 14 -7.11 3.97 24.45
N HIS A 15 -8.37 4.00 24.00
CA HIS A 15 -9.47 4.80 24.56
C HIS A 15 -9.35 6.32 24.40
N SER A 16 -8.21 6.82 23.91
CA SER A 16 -8.01 8.26 23.72
C SER A 16 -8.87 8.84 22.59
N ASP A 17 -9.39 7.99 21.70
CA ASP A 17 -10.19 8.37 20.55
C ASP A 17 -11.58 8.89 20.93
N TRP A 18 -12.31 8.18 21.79
CA TRP A 18 -13.58 8.67 22.32
C TRP A 18 -13.36 9.70 23.44
N ALA A 19 -12.31 9.57 24.26
CA ALA A 19 -12.02 10.52 25.33
C ALA A 19 -11.75 11.92 24.78
N GLY A 20 -10.91 12.03 23.73
CA GLY A 20 -10.65 13.29 23.02
C GLY A 20 -11.88 13.83 22.27
N GLY A 21 -12.88 12.99 22.00
CA GLY A 21 -14.15 13.39 21.39
C GLY A 21 -14.98 14.33 22.26
N TYR A 22 -14.92 14.19 23.59
CA TYR A 22 -15.64 15.07 24.52
C TYR A 22 -15.17 16.52 24.47
N ARG A 23 -13.97 16.79 23.91
CA ARG A 23 -13.44 18.13 23.73
C ARG A 23 -14.31 19.03 22.84
N ARG A 24 -15.19 18.43 22.02
CA ARG A 24 -16.23 19.15 21.26
C ARG A 24 -17.12 20.00 22.15
N SER A 25 -17.49 19.49 23.33
CA SER A 25 -18.37 20.17 24.29
C SER A 25 -17.63 20.70 25.52
N HIS A 26 -16.44 20.18 25.80
CA HIS A 26 -15.64 20.45 27.01
C HIS A 26 -14.18 20.73 26.62
N PRO A 27 -13.84 21.95 26.14
CA PRO A 27 -12.53 22.29 25.58
C PRO A 27 -11.35 22.16 26.56
N GLU A 28 -11.63 22.02 27.86
CA GLU A 28 -10.66 21.72 28.92
C GLU A 28 -10.16 20.27 28.90
N ILE A 29 -10.90 19.34 28.31
CA ILE A 29 -10.47 17.94 28.15
C ILE A 29 -9.34 17.87 27.14
N ASP A 30 -8.24 17.22 27.48
CA ASP A 30 -7.08 17.08 26.59
C ASP A 30 -7.40 16.37 25.28
N ARG A 31 -6.58 16.65 24.26
CA ARG A 31 -6.63 15.92 22.99
C ARG A 31 -6.29 14.44 23.20
N GLY A 32 -6.97 13.59 22.44
CA GLY A 32 -6.64 12.18 22.34
C GLY A 32 -5.47 11.94 21.39
N TYR A 33 -4.60 10.98 21.72
CA TYR A 33 -3.50 10.56 20.86
C TYR A 33 -3.37 9.05 20.87
N ALA A 34 -3.32 8.43 19.70
CA ALA A 34 -3.11 7.00 19.55
C ALA A 34 -2.11 6.70 18.43
N ILE A 35 -1.33 5.63 18.61
CA ILE A 35 -0.52 5.05 17.54
C ILE A 35 -1.11 3.70 17.22
N ILE A 36 -1.53 3.51 15.98
CA ILE A 36 -1.99 2.21 15.49
C ILE A 36 -1.10 1.74 14.34
N ALA A 37 -1.12 0.44 14.08
CA ALA A 37 -0.52 -0.14 12.89
C ALA A 37 -1.45 -1.20 12.30
N GLY A 38 -1.50 -1.29 10.97
CA GLY A 38 -2.19 -2.39 10.31
C GLY A 38 -1.47 -3.71 10.50
N THR A 39 -2.23 -4.80 10.60
CA THR A 39 -1.68 -6.16 10.68
C THR A 39 -1.37 -6.72 9.30
N ASN A 40 -0.48 -7.71 9.21
CA ASN A 40 -0.28 -8.54 8.02
C ASN A 40 -1.41 -9.57 7.79
N GLN A 41 -2.44 -9.55 8.63
CA GLN A 41 -3.69 -10.28 8.49
C GLN A 41 -4.83 -9.32 8.19
N GLY A 42 -5.86 -9.77 7.48
CA GLY A 42 -6.96 -8.91 7.07
C GLY A 42 -8.04 -9.65 6.28
N VAL A 43 -8.85 -8.85 5.58
CA VAL A 43 -9.95 -9.31 4.75
C VAL A 43 -9.57 -9.13 3.28
N PHE A 44 -9.64 -10.21 2.51
CA PHE A 44 -9.45 -10.22 1.07
C PHE A 44 -10.80 -10.34 0.38
N ALA A 45 -11.05 -9.50 -0.62
CA ALA A 45 -12.29 -9.55 -1.37
C ALA A 45 -12.10 -9.24 -2.85
N GLU A 46 -12.89 -9.92 -3.68
CA GLU A 46 -13.09 -9.55 -5.07
C GLU A 46 -14.34 -8.68 -5.18
N VAL A 47 -14.22 -7.53 -5.83
CA VAL A 47 -15.33 -6.59 -6.04
C VAL A 47 -15.66 -6.44 -7.52
N ARG A 48 -16.94 -6.50 -7.85
CA ARG A 48 -17.47 -6.35 -9.22
C ARG A 48 -18.69 -5.42 -9.23
N PRO A 49 -18.95 -4.67 -10.31
CA PRO A 49 -20.15 -3.85 -10.40
C PRO A 49 -21.41 -4.70 -10.50
N HIS A 50 -22.52 -4.18 -9.97
CA HIS A 50 -23.85 -4.75 -10.14
C HIS A 50 -24.84 -3.60 -10.41
N PRO A 51 -25.83 -3.74 -11.30
CA PRO A 51 -26.67 -2.61 -11.71
C PRO A 51 -27.48 -1.98 -10.57
N SER A 52 -27.99 -2.75 -9.60
CA SER A 52 -28.97 -2.24 -8.64
C SER A 52 -28.94 -2.85 -7.23
N LYS A 53 -27.99 -3.75 -6.95
CA LYS A 53 -27.98 -4.54 -5.70
C LYS A 53 -26.60 -4.58 -5.08
N LEU A 54 -26.56 -4.55 -3.77
CA LEU A 54 -25.41 -4.90 -2.96
C LEU A 54 -25.48 -6.38 -2.61
N ILE A 55 -24.56 -7.17 -3.18
CA ILE A 55 -24.43 -8.60 -2.93
C ILE A 55 -23.12 -8.82 -2.19
N VAL A 56 -23.16 -9.49 -1.04
CA VAL A 56 -21.98 -9.79 -0.24
C VAL A 56 -21.93 -11.28 0.03
N ARG A 57 -20.74 -11.87 -0.10
CA ARG A 57 -20.42 -13.19 0.43
C ARG A 57 -19.24 -13.05 1.40
N SER A 58 -19.30 -13.78 2.50
CA SER A 58 -18.29 -13.70 3.57
C SER A 58 -17.66 -15.07 3.79
N THR A 59 -16.35 -15.09 4.04
CA THR A 59 -15.60 -16.29 4.43
C THR A 59 -14.96 -16.03 5.78
N LEU A 60 -15.16 -16.95 6.74
CA LEU A 60 -14.59 -16.85 8.08
C LEU A 60 -13.09 -17.20 8.09
N ASP A 61 -12.42 -16.96 9.22
CA ASP A 61 -10.99 -17.18 9.39
C ASP A 61 -10.56 -18.66 9.35
N ASP A 62 -11.49 -19.57 9.60
CA ASP A 62 -11.33 -21.02 9.44
C ASP A 62 -11.68 -21.52 8.02
N GLY A 63 -12.02 -20.62 7.10
CA GLY A 63 -12.42 -20.92 5.72
C GLY A 63 -13.87 -21.38 5.57
N SER A 64 -14.67 -21.40 6.64
CA SER A 64 -16.09 -21.73 6.56
C SER A 64 -16.93 -20.57 5.99
N ASP A 65 -18.13 -20.90 5.48
CA ASP A 65 -19.07 -19.94 4.92
C ASP A 65 -19.60 -19.00 6.01
N GLY A 66 -19.28 -17.71 5.88
CA GLY A 66 -19.74 -16.63 6.76
C GLY A 66 -21.12 -16.09 6.39
N GLY A 67 -21.76 -16.66 5.37
CA GLY A 67 -23.08 -16.31 4.88
C GLY A 67 -23.03 -15.32 3.71
N ALA A 68 -24.23 -14.99 3.22
CA ALA A 68 -24.41 -14.04 2.14
C ALA A 68 -25.53 -13.04 2.42
N LEU A 69 -25.41 -11.86 1.83
CA LEU A 69 -26.39 -10.79 1.86
C LEU A 69 -26.70 -10.36 0.44
N GLU A 70 -27.97 -10.11 0.15
CA GLU A 70 -28.40 -9.45 -1.08
C GLU A 70 -29.42 -8.36 -0.73
N LEU A 71 -29.10 -7.11 -1.04
CA LEU A 71 -29.95 -5.96 -0.76
C LEU A 71 -30.10 -5.08 -2.01
N PRO A 72 -31.28 -4.48 -2.25
CA PRO A 72 -31.38 -3.39 -3.22
C PRO A 72 -30.57 -2.18 -2.74
N MET A 73 -30.03 -1.40 -3.67
CA MET A 73 -29.38 -0.11 -3.39
C MET A 73 -30.42 0.99 -3.11
N GLU A 74 -31.30 0.74 -2.15
CA GLU A 74 -32.37 1.65 -1.73
C GLU A 74 -32.14 2.06 -0.27
N GLN A 75 -32.27 3.36 0.02
CA GLN A 75 -31.93 3.96 1.32
C GLN A 75 -32.62 3.25 2.49
N GLU A 76 -33.92 2.97 2.39
CA GLU A 76 -34.70 2.32 3.46
C GLU A 76 -34.22 0.88 3.74
N ALA A 77 -33.93 0.10 2.69
CA ALA A 77 -33.46 -1.28 2.82
C ALA A 77 -32.05 -1.37 3.44
N LEU A 78 -31.16 -0.47 3.02
CA LEU A 78 -29.80 -0.38 3.56
C LEU A 78 -29.83 0.04 5.04
N LEU A 79 -30.63 1.07 5.38
CA LEU A 79 -30.75 1.55 6.76
C LEU A 79 -31.35 0.49 7.69
N SER A 80 -32.47 -0.14 7.28
CA SER A 80 -33.12 -1.18 8.08
C SER A 80 -32.17 -2.35 8.37
N THR A 81 -31.33 -2.74 7.40
CA THR A 81 -30.33 -3.79 7.61
C THR A 81 -29.18 -3.34 8.50
N ALA A 82 -28.76 -2.07 8.41
CA ALA A 82 -27.74 -1.50 9.29
C ALA A 82 -28.21 -1.50 10.75
N GLU A 83 -29.46 -1.13 11.01
CA GLU A 83 -30.03 -1.06 12.37
C GLU A 83 -30.36 -2.43 12.97
N ALA A 84 -30.60 -3.45 12.14
CA ALA A 84 -30.89 -4.82 12.60
C ALA A 84 -29.69 -5.48 13.34
N GLY A 85 -28.47 -4.97 13.12
CA GLY A 85 -27.24 -5.52 13.68
C GLY A 85 -26.76 -6.82 13.03
N GLY A 86 -25.64 -7.35 13.51
CA GLY A 86 -24.99 -8.55 12.96
C GLY A 86 -23.74 -8.22 12.13
N PHE A 87 -23.24 -9.18 11.37
CA PHE A 87 -22.03 -8.99 10.56
C PHE A 87 -22.29 -8.10 9.33
N PHE A 88 -23.40 -8.33 8.64
CA PHE A 88 -23.73 -7.62 7.40
C PHE A 88 -24.23 -6.19 7.62
N SER A 89 -24.62 -5.82 8.85
CA SER A 89 -25.08 -4.47 9.18
C SER A 89 -23.99 -3.42 8.95
N TYR A 90 -22.71 -3.77 9.18
CA TYR A 90 -21.58 -2.89 8.92
C TYR A 90 -21.49 -2.48 7.44
N ILE A 91 -21.67 -3.44 6.54
CA ILE A 91 -21.60 -3.21 5.10
C ILE A 91 -22.81 -2.39 4.65
N ALA A 92 -24.01 -2.74 5.13
CA ALA A 92 -25.23 -2.01 4.83
C ALA A 92 -25.17 -0.54 5.31
N GLY A 93 -24.62 -0.30 6.51
CA GLY A 93 -24.46 1.05 7.06
C GLY A 93 -23.51 1.91 6.23
N VAL A 94 -22.37 1.36 5.80
CA VAL A 94 -21.44 2.09 4.93
C VAL A 94 -22.03 2.34 3.55
N ALA A 95 -22.72 1.33 2.98
CA ALA A 95 -23.40 1.48 1.70
C ALA A 95 -24.51 2.55 1.75
N HIS A 96 -25.30 2.59 2.83
CA HIS A 96 -26.30 3.62 3.07
C HIS A 96 -25.67 5.01 3.06
N ASP A 97 -24.62 5.21 3.86
CA ASP A 97 -23.97 6.52 4.00
C ASP A 97 -23.33 6.98 2.69
N ILE A 98 -22.67 6.10 1.94
CA ILE A 98 -22.10 6.43 0.63
C ILE A 98 -23.20 6.74 -0.39
N ALA A 99 -24.24 5.91 -0.47
CA ALA A 99 -25.34 6.12 -1.42
C ALA A 99 -26.18 7.38 -1.13
N ALA A 100 -26.11 7.91 0.11
CA ALA A 100 -26.73 9.18 0.45
C ALA A 100 -25.92 10.40 -0.04
N HIS A 101 -24.61 10.23 -0.27
CA HIS A 101 -23.70 11.32 -0.64
C HIS A 101 -23.22 11.26 -2.11
N PHE A 102 -23.29 10.09 -2.74
CA PHE A 102 -22.79 9.86 -4.10
C PHE A 102 -23.80 9.12 -4.96
N GLU A 103 -23.80 9.44 -6.25
CA GLU A 103 -24.52 8.65 -7.27
C GLU A 103 -23.74 7.36 -7.55
N VAL A 104 -24.15 6.27 -6.88
CA VAL A 104 -23.53 4.94 -7.02
C VAL A 104 -24.57 3.88 -7.33
N GLY A 105 -24.17 2.88 -8.11
CA GLY A 105 -24.96 1.66 -8.34
C GLY A 105 -24.68 0.57 -7.31
N GLY A 106 -25.08 -0.66 -7.63
CA GLY A 106 -24.81 -1.84 -6.81
C GLY A 106 -23.40 -2.41 -6.97
N MET A 107 -23.06 -3.39 -6.15
CA MET A 107 -21.82 -4.14 -6.31
C MET A 107 -21.94 -5.54 -5.75
N VAL A 108 -21.04 -6.41 -6.19
CA VAL A 108 -20.77 -7.70 -5.56
C VAL A 108 -19.46 -7.57 -4.78
N ILE A 109 -19.47 -7.88 -3.49
CA ILE A 109 -18.28 -8.04 -2.64
C ILE A 109 -18.17 -9.53 -2.27
N ASP A 110 -17.20 -10.21 -2.86
CA ASP A 110 -16.91 -11.61 -2.57
C ASP A 110 -15.67 -11.69 -1.66
N ASN A 111 -15.91 -11.69 -0.34
CA ASN A 111 -14.85 -11.94 0.62
C ASN A 111 -14.50 -13.43 0.61
N HIS A 112 -13.49 -13.77 -0.18
CA HIS A 112 -13.03 -15.14 -0.43
C HIS A 112 -12.01 -15.64 0.59
N GLN A 113 -11.42 -14.75 1.40
CA GLN A 113 -10.47 -15.13 2.44
C GLN A 113 -10.43 -14.09 3.57
N THR A 114 -10.54 -14.56 4.80
CA THR A 114 -10.28 -13.76 6.01
C THR A 114 -9.13 -14.42 6.75
N THR A 115 -8.06 -13.66 7.01
CA THR A 115 -6.92 -14.13 7.83
C THR A 115 -6.93 -13.48 9.20
N LEU A 116 -7.85 -12.56 9.43
CA LEU A 116 -8.00 -11.82 10.67
C LEU A 116 -8.81 -12.63 11.68
N PRO A 117 -8.25 -12.92 12.88
CA PRO A 117 -8.98 -13.61 13.93
C PRO A 117 -10.20 -12.80 14.39
N VAL A 118 -11.39 -13.37 14.28
CA VAL A 118 -12.65 -12.68 14.59
C VAL A 118 -12.77 -12.47 16.11
N ARG A 119 -13.23 -11.28 16.54
CA ARG A 119 -13.48 -10.87 17.95
C ARG A 119 -12.26 -10.74 18.89
N LYS A 120 -11.03 -10.62 18.36
CA LYS A 120 -9.79 -10.63 19.17
C LYS A 120 -9.12 -9.27 19.41
N GLY A 121 -9.87 -8.17 19.31
CA GLY A 121 -9.32 -6.81 19.48
C GLY A 121 -8.46 -6.32 18.30
N LEU A 122 -8.56 -6.99 17.14
CA LEU A 122 -7.87 -6.62 15.88
C LEU A 122 -8.78 -5.89 14.88
N SER A 123 -9.92 -5.37 15.35
CA SER A 123 -10.91 -4.57 14.60
C SER A 123 -11.46 -5.18 13.32
N SER A 124 -12.03 -6.39 13.42
CA SER A 124 -12.68 -7.05 12.30
C SER A 124 -13.88 -6.26 11.73
N SER A 125 -14.67 -5.56 12.55
CA SER A 125 -15.77 -4.72 12.06
C SER A 125 -15.26 -3.56 11.22
N ALA A 126 -14.26 -2.82 11.72
CA ALA A 126 -13.70 -1.68 11.01
C ALA A 126 -13.02 -2.08 9.70
N ALA A 127 -12.34 -3.23 9.64
CA ALA A 127 -11.76 -3.74 8.41
C ALA A 127 -12.83 -3.99 7.33
N ILE A 128 -14.00 -4.51 7.73
CA ILE A 128 -15.15 -4.70 6.83
C ILE A 128 -15.79 -3.37 6.40
N CYS A 129 -15.96 -2.42 7.33
CA CYS A 129 -16.45 -1.08 7.01
C CYS A 129 -15.54 -0.38 6.00
N VAL A 130 -14.22 -0.40 6.24
CA VAL A 130 -13.20 0.18 5.35
C VAL A 130 -13.15 -0.56 4.02
N LEU A 131 -13.27 -1.89 4.00
CA LEU A 131 -13.34 -2.68 2.77
C LEU A 131 -14.52 -2.23 1.90
N THR A 132 -15.68 -2.03 2.52
CA THR A 132 -16.89 -1.57 1.84
C THR A 132 -16.71 -0.16 1.29
N ALA A 133 -16.20 0.78 2.09
CA ALA A 133 -15.95 2.15 1.66
C ALA A 133 -14.93 2.20 0.51
N ARG A 134 -13.86 1.41 0.61
CA ARG A 134 -12.84 1.24 -0.42
C ARG A 134 -13.40 0.61 -1.70
N ALA A 135 -14.29 -0.36 -1.58
CA ALA A 135 -14.98 -0.98 -2.70
C ALA A 135 -15.78 0.06 -3.50
N PHE A 136 -16.60 0.87 -2.83
CA PHE A 136 -17.30 1.97 -3.48
C PHE A 136 -16.34 2.99 -4.09
N ASN A 137 -15.33 3.43 -3.32
CA ASN A 137 -14.36 4.43 -3.77
C ASN A 137 -13.67 4.01 -5.07
N ARG A 138 -13.21 2.77 -5.13
CA ARG A 138 -12.45 2.24 -6.29
C ARG A 138 -13.35 1.89 -7.46
N LEU A 139 -14.54 1.34 -7.21
CA LEU A 139 -15.46 0.92 -8.27
C LEU A 139 -16.14 2.10 -8.95
N TYR A 140 -16.48 3.13 -8.19
CA TYR A 140 -17.23 4.31 -8.66
C TYR A 140 -16.36 5.56 -8.78
N HIS A 141 -15.05 5.44 -8.61
CA HIS A 141 -14.09 6.56 -8.75
C HIS A 141 -14.44 7.79 -7.90
N LEU A 142 -14.84 7.57 -6.65
CA LEU A 142 -15.30 8.64 -5.74
C LEU A 142 -14.18 9.61 -5.32
N ASN A 143 -12.92 9.31 -5.67
CA ASN A 143 -11.73 10.10 -5.34
C ASN A 143 -11.56 10.35 -3.83
N LEU A 144 -12.02 9.43 -2.99
CA LEU A 144 -11.82 9.50 -1.54
C LEU A 144 -10.37 9.18 -1.21
N SER A 145 -9.76 10.03 -0.38
CA SER A 145 -8.50 9.70 0.30
C SER A 145 -8.71 8.58 1.33
N PRO A 146 -7.65 7.94 1.86
CA PRO A 146 -7.79 6.99 2.97
C PRO A 146 -8.55 7.57 4.17
N ARG A 147 -8.38 8.87 4.45
CA ARG A 147 -9.18 9.59 5.46
C ARG A 147 -10.67 9.65 5.09
N GLY A 148 -10.99 9.81 3.81
CA GLY A 148 -12.35 9.78 3.30
C GLY A 148 -12.98 8.39 3.47
N GLU A 149 -12.27 7.33 3.04
CA GLU A 149 -12.71 5.93 3.27
C GLU A 149 -12.99 5.68 4.75
N MET A 150 -12.11 6.16 5.62
CA MET A 150 -12.25 6.06 7.08
C MET A 150 -13.47 6.79 7.63
N ALA A 151 -13.79 7.98 7.09
CA ALA A 151 -14.94 8.77 7.53
C ALA A 151 -16.27 8.07 7.21
N TYR A 152 -16.43 7.58 5.98
CA TYR A 152 -17.62 6.82 5.57
C TYR A 152 -17.71 5.46 6.27
N ALA A 153 -16.58 4.79 6.48
CA ALA A 153 -16.53 3.56 7.28
C ALA A 153 -17.03 3.79 8.71
N TYR A 154 -16.58 4.87 9.36
CA TYR A 154 -16.99 5.21 10.72
C TYR A 154 -18.47 5.64 10.78
N ALA A 155 -18.93 6.49 9.86
CA ALA A 155 -20.31 6.92 9.79
C ALA A 155 -21.28 5.74 9.61
N GLY A 156 -20.95 4.81 8.71
CA GLY A 156 -21.71 3.59 8.52
C GLY A 156 -21.71 2.67 9.75
N GLU A 157 -20.59 2.55 10.47
CA GLU A 157 -20.51 1.74 11.69
C GLU A 157 -21.36 2.30 12.85
N LEU A 158 -21.53 3.62 12.93
CA LEU A 158 -22.40 4.24 13.94
C LEU A 158 -23.88 3.84 13.77
N LEU A 159 -24.32 3.55 12.55
CA LEU A 159 -25.69 3.12 12.27
C LEU A 159 -26.01 1.73 12.85
N THR A 160 -25.00 0.92 13.16
CA THR A 160 -25.20 -0.43 13.72
C THR A 160 -25.35 -0.45 15.24
N GLY A 161 -25.42 0.73 15.89
CA GLY A 161 -25.40 0.86 17.34
C GLY A 161 -24.04 0.55 17.98
N SER A 162 -22.95 0.53 17.19
CA SER A 162 -21.59 0.36 17.70
C SER A 162 -21.20 1.55 18.58
N GLN A 163 -20.58 1.29 19.73
CA GLN A 163 -20.00 2.31 20.62
C GLN A 163 -18.47 2.41 20.44
N CYS A 164 -17.93 1.84 19.37
CA CYS A 164 -16.50 1.93 19.08
C CYS A 164 -16.14 3.36 18.66
N GLY A 165 -14.97 3.83 19.08
CA GLY A 165 -14.46 5.11 18.63
C GLY A 165 -13.86 5.06 17.23
N ARG A 166 -13.23 6.16 16.82
CA ARG A 166 -12.74 6.40 15.46
C ARG A 166 -11.38 5.78 15.16
N MET A 167 -10.72 5.23 16.16
CA MET A 167 -9.37 4.69 16.02
C MET A 167 -9.34 3.49 15.05
N ASP A 168 -10.37 2.65 15.08
CA ASP A 168 -10.35 1.33 14.44
C ASP A 168 -10.35 1.41 12.91
N GLN A 169 -11.01 2.42 12.35
CA GLN A 169 -11.07 2.62 10.90
C GLN A 169 -9.72 3.09 10.34
N GLY A 170 -8.73 3.40 11.19
CA GLY A 170 -7.37 3.72 10.77
C GLY A 170 -6.66 2.60 10.00
N CYS A 171 -7.19 1.37 10.00
CA CYS A 171 -6.80 0.31 9.07
C CYS A 171 -6.92 0.72 7.57
N ALA A 172 -7.65 1.79 7.27
CA ALA A 172 -7.67 2.42 5.94
C ALA A 172 -6.27 2.84 5.45
N TYR A 173 -5.33 3.13 6.34
CA TYR A 173 -3.95 3.49 5.98
C TYR A 173 -3.04 2.28 5.72
N GLY A 174 -3.59 1.07 5.73
CA GLY A 174 -2.83 -0.14 5.46
C GLY A 174 -1.94 -0.53 6.63
N GLU A 175 -0.81 -1.17 6.34
CA GLU A 175 0.12 -1.73 7.33
C GLU A 175 1.04 -0.66 7.97
N GLN A 176 0.94 0.60 7.53
CA GLN A 176 1.78 1.67 8.07
C GLN A 176 1.36 2.08 9.48
N PRO A 177 2.31 2.20 10.41
CA PRO A 177 2.03 2.84 11.68
C PRO A 177 1.64 4.29 11.44
N ILE A 178 0.55 4.71 12.07
CA ILE A 178 0.03 6.08 11.98
C ILE A 178 -0.15 6.63 13.39
N LEU A 179 0.20 7.90 13.58
CA LEU A 179 -0.22 8.70 14.72
C LEU A 179 -1.60 9.29 14.39
N MET A 180 -2.56 9.08 15.27
CA MET A 180 -3.89 9.67 15.21
C MET A 180 -4.05 10.67 16.36
N THR A 181 -4.52 11.87 16.03
CA THR A 181 -4.84 12.91 17.02
C THR A 181 -6.34 13.19 16.96
N PHE A 182 -7.00 13.22 18.13
CA PHE A 182 -8.44 13.45 18.28
C PHE A 182 -8.68 14.75 19.05
N ASP A 183 -9.31 15.73 18.41
CA ASP A 183 -9.60 17.07 18.94
C ASP A 183 -11.09 17.40 18.69
N GLY A 184 -11.97 16.80 19.51
CA GLY A 184 -13.41 16.85 19.31
C GLY A 184 -13.82 16.12 18.02
N ASP A 185 -14.54 16.80 17.12
CA ASP A 185 -14.91 16.23 15.81
C ASP A 185 -13.73 16.20 14.82
N ARG A 186 -12.66 16.96 15.10
CA ARG A 186 -11.46 17.00 14.25
C ARG A 186 -10.56 15.82 14.58
N MET A 187 -10.04 15.21 13.53
CA MET A 187 -9.07 14.14 13.67
C MET A 187 -8.02 14.26 12.57
N GLU A 188 -6.77 14.14 12.99
CA GLU A 188 -5.58 14.21 12.15
C GLU A 188 -4.89 12.86 12.16
N VAL A 189 -4.32 12.49 11.01
CA VAL A 189 -3.57 11.25 10.84
C VAL A 189 -2.22 11.59 10.22
N GLN A 190 -1.15 11.16 10.89
CA GLN A 190 0.22 11.33 10.43
C GLN A 190 0.87 9.95 10.27
N PRO A 191 1.21 9.53 9.04
CA PRO A 191 1.99 8.32 8.83
C PRO A 191 3.37 8.41 9.47
N LEU A 192 3.82 7.32 10.07
CA LEU A 192 5.14 7.22 10.69
C LEU A 192 6.08 6.41 9.79
N THR A 193 7.31 6.90 9.67
CA THR A 193 8.39 6.23 8.94
C THR A 193 9.25 5.45 9.93
N LEU A 194 9.57 4.21 9.57
CA LEU A 194 10.46 3.36 10.35
C LEU A 194 11.81 3.24 9.62
N PRO A 195 12.95 3.39 10.32
CA PRO A 195 14.27 3.22 9.70
C PRO A 195 14.65 1.75 9.51
N GLN A 196 14.04 0.85 10.30
CA GLN A 196 14.32 -0.59 10.29
C GLN A 196 13.07 -1.40 10.71
N PRO A 197 13.01 -2.71 10.41
CA PRO A 197 11.94 -3.57 10.87
C PRO A 197 11.85 -3.64 12.40
N LEU A 198 10.63 -3.60 12.92
CA LEU A 198 10.30 -3.82 14.33
C LEU A 198 9.38 -5.03 14.46
N TYR A 199 9.71 -5.91 15.39
CA TYR A 199 9.12 -7.24 15.48
C TYR A 199 8.20 -7.34 16.69
N PHE A 200 6.96 -7.74 16.46
CA PHE A 200 5.93 -7.88 17.49
C PHE A 200 5.35 -9.29 17.52
N VAL A 201 4.93 -9.73 18.71
CA VAL A 201 4.11 -10.93 18.91
C VAL A 201 2.83 -10.52 19.61
N ILE A 202 1.70 -10.99 19.11
CA ILE A 202 0.37 -10.72 19.66
C ILE A 202 -0.26 -12.06 20.00
N ALA A 203 -0.77 -12.25 21.21
CA ALA A 203 -1.38 -13.51 21.62
C ALA A 203 -2.76 -13.29 22.21
N ASP A 204 -3.68 -14.19 21.86
CA ASP A 204 -4.99 -14.30 22.46
C ASP A 204 -4.85 -14.98 23.82
N LEU A 205 -5.43 -14.40 24.87
CA LEU A 205 -5.35 -14.93 26.22
C LEU A 205 -6.38 -16.04 26.49
N HIS A 206 -7.27 -16.32 25.52
CA HIS A 206 -8.37 -17.31 25.60
C HIS A 206 -9.28 -17.12 26.83
N ALA A 207 -9.37 -15.89 27.31
CA ALA A 207 -10.20 -15.53 28.44
C ALA A 207 -11.32 -14.58 28.01
N THR A 208 -12.35 -14.50 28.85
CA THR A 208 -13.56 -13.75 28.53
C THR A 208 -13.48 -12.33 29.11
N LYS A 209 -13.85 -11.34 28.30
CA LYS A 209 -14.09 -9.97 28.75
C LYS A 209 -15.34 -9.38 28.10
N ASP A 210 -16.02 -8.49 28.82
CA ASP A 210 -17.12 -7.69 28.30
C ASP A 210 -16.63 -6.29 27.92
N THR A 211 -16.40 -6.12 26.62
CA THR A 211 -15.92 -4.84 26.05
C THR A 211 -16.96 -3.72 26.25
N LYS A 212 -18.26 -4.01 26.20
CA LYS A 212 -19.30 -2.99 26.38
C LYS A 212 -19.30 -2.48 27.81
N ARG A 213 -19.24 -3.40 28.78
CA ARG A 213 -19.15 -3.04 30.21
C ARG A 213 -17.90 -2.22 30.53
N ILE A 214 -16.75 -2.57 29.93
CA ILE A 214 -15.51 -1.78 30.06
C ILE A 214 -15.74 -0.37 29.54
N LEU A 215 -16.23 -0.22 28.31
CA LEU A 215 -16.45 1.09 27.70
C LEU A 215 -17.47 1.93 28.49
N GLU A 216 -18.59 1.35 28.91
CA GLU A 216 -19.59 2.03 29.76
C GLU A 216 -18.97 2.53 31.06
N SER A 217 -18.14 1.70 31.71
CA SER A 217 -17.49 2.07 32.97
C SER A 217 -16.46 3.18 32.80
N LEU A 218 -15.65 3.15 31.73
CA LEU A 218 -14.64 4.17 31.45
C LEU A 218 -15.27 5.49 30.98
N ASN A 219 -16.32 5.43 30.13
CA ASN A 219 -17.01 6.63 29.64
C ASN A 219 -17.67 7.42 30.77
N ARG A 220 -18.10 6.79 31.88
CA ARG A 220 -18.60 7.50 33.08
C ARG A 220 -17.57 8.45 33.72
N ALA A 221 -16.28 8.30 33.43
CA ALA A 221 -15.27 9.24 33.87
C ALA A 221 -15.28 10.56 33.07
N PHE A 222 -16.06 10.67 32.00
CA PHE A 222 -16.14 11.81 31.09
C PHE A 222 -17.59 12.27 30.89
N PRO A 223 -17.81 13.54 30.49
CA PRO A 223 -16.81 14.60 30.38
C PRO A 223 -16.41 15.18 31.75
N VAL A 224 -17.28 15.08 32.76
CA VAL A 224 -17.06 15.68 34.08
C VAL A 224 -16.61 14.63 35.09
N ALA A 225 -15.48 14.88 35.76
CA ALA A 225 -14.93 13.97 36.76
C ALA A 225 -15.63 14.11 38.13
N GLU A 226 -16.50 13.16 38.46
CA GLU A 226 -17.26 13.11 39.72
C GLU A 226 -16.47 12.56 40.92
N SER A 227 -15.32 11.90 40.68
CA SER A 227 -14.51 11.26 41.73
C SER A 227 -13.01 11.46 41.52
N SER A 228 -12.20 11.12 42.53
CA SER A 228 -10.75 11.07 42.39
C SER A 228 -10.31 10.05 41.33
N LEU A 229 -11.00 8.91 41.23
CA LEU A 229 -10.76 7.90 40.20
C LEU A 229 -11.06 8.44 38.80
N HIS A 230 -12.15 9.19 38.61
CA HIS A 230 -12.44 9.82 37.32
C HIS A 230 -11.34 10.82 36.93
N ARG A 231 -10.86 11.64 37.88
CA ARG A 231 -9.74 12.57 37.63
C ARG A 231 -8.44 11.85 37.26
N GLN A 232 -8.15 10.71 37.90
CA GLN A 232 -6.99 9.89 37.55
C GLN A 232 -7.12 9.31 36.14
N ALA A 233 -8.30 8.81 35.77
CA ALA A 233 -8.58 8.31 34.43
C ALA A 233 -8.42 9.41 33.36
N GLN A 234 -8.98 10.61 33.59
CA GLN A 234 -8.81 11.76 32.70
C GLN A 234 -7.33 12.18 32.59
N THR A 235 -6.59 12.20 33.71
CA THR A 235 -5.16 12.52 33.73
C THR A 235 -4.33 11.49 32.94
N TYR A 236 -4.70 10.21 33.04
CA TYR A 236 -4.06 9.16 32.27
C TYR A 236 -4.32 9.31 30.77
N LEU A 237 -5.60 9.39 30.36
CA LEU A 237 -5.99 9.47 28.95
C LEU A 237 -5.62 10.81 28.28
N GLY A 238 -5.39 11.85 29.06
CA GLY A 238 -4.90 13.16 28.61
C GLY A 238 -3.36 13.28 28.69
N PRO A 239 -2.81 14.02 29.66
CA PRO A 239 -1.41 14.44 29.64
C PRO A 239 -0.40 13.29 29.74
N ILE A 240 -0.70 12.22 30.49
CA ILE A 240 0.21 11.07 30.61
C ILE A 240 0.26 10.32 29.28
N ASN A 241 -0.89 9.99 28.69
CA ASN A 241 -0.97 9.35 27.38
C ASN A 241 -0.27 10.20 26.30
N ALA A 242 -0.53 11.51 26.26
CA ALA A 242 0.09 12.42 25.30
C ALA A 242 1.63 12.44 25.41
N ARG A 243 2.18 12.29 26.61
CA ARG A 243 3.64 12.14 26.80
C ARG A 243 4.13 10.79 26.29
N ILE A 244 3.49 9.69 26.69
CA ILE A 244 3.88 8.33 26.30
C ILE A 244 3.85 8.18 24.77
N VAL A 245 2.77 8.62 24.13
CA VAL A 245 2.60 8.57 22.68
C VAL A 245 3.66 9.40 21.96
N ARG A 246 3.96 10.63 22.42
CA ARG A 246 5.04 11.43 21.82
C ARG A 246 6.41 10.76 21.93
N SER A 247 6.72 10.17 23.09
CA SER A 247 7.95 9.39 23.26
C SER A 247 7.97 8.14 22.38
N ALA A 248 6.82 7.47 22.20
CA ALA A 248 6.71 6.30 21.35
C ALA A 248 6.88 6.64 19.86
N VAL A 249 6.37 7.79 19.41
CA VAL A 249 6.63 8.29 18.05
C VAL A 249 8.13 8.47 17.82
N ALA A 250 8.82 9.14 18.75
CA ALA A 250 10.27 9.33 18.66
C ALA A 250 11.03 7.99 18.64
N ALA A 251 10.64 7.03 19.49
CA ALA A 251 11.26 5.71 19.55
C ALA A 251 11.02 4.89 18.26
N LEU A 252 9.81 4.93 17.69
CA LEU A 252 9.48 4.29 16.41
C LEU A 252 10.31 4.87 15.26
N GLN A 253 10.41 6.20 15.18
CA GLN A 253 11.18 6.89 14.13
C GLN A 253 12.69 6.69 14.29
N ALA A 254 13.18 6.41 15.50
CA ALA A 254 14.56 6.03 15.77
C ALA A 254 14.84 4.53 15.59
N GLY A 255 13.80 3.69 15.46
CA GLY A 255 13.93 2.23 15.44
C GLY A 255 14.32 1.62 16.80
N ASP A 256 14.09 2.33 17.91
CA ASP A 256 14.50 1.92 19.25
C ASP A 256 13.47 0.98 19.89
N ALA A 257 13.60 -0.31 19.58
CA ALA A 257 12.73 -1.37 20.11
C ALA A 257 12.78 -1.48 21.65
N ALA A 258 13.92 -1.16 22.27
CA ALA A 258 14.08 -1.23 23.72
C ALA A 258 13.27 -0.12 24.41
N GLN A 259 13.36 1.11 23.89
CA GLN A 259 12.57 2.23 24.39
C GLN A 259 11.06 2.01 24.16
N ILE A 260 10.66 1.43 23.02
CA ILE A 260 9.26 1.04 22.78
C ILE A 260 8.80 0.06 23.87
N GLY A 261 9.60 -0.97 24.18
CA GLY A 261 9.27 -1.95 25.22
C GLY A 261 9.14 -1.33 26.61
N ALA A 262 10.03 -0.40 26.97
CA ALA A 262 9.93 0.35 28.22
C ALA A 262 8.65 1.18 28.30
N LEU A 263 8.28 1.85 27.21
CA LEU A 263 7.05 2.64 27.10
C LEU A 263 5.79 1.76 27.16
N MET A 264 5.80 0.55 26.58
CA MET A 264 4.66 -0.38 26.67
C MET A 264 4.41 -0.80 28.12
N GLN A 265 5.47 -1.14 28.86
CA GLN A 265 5.38 -1.46 30.29
C GLN A 265 4.91 -0.26 31.12
N GLU A 266 5.39 0.94 30.81
CA GLU A 266 4.95 2.17 31.44
C GLU A 266 3.46 2.45 31.19
N ALA A 267 3.01 2.30 29.95
CA ALA A 267 1.60 2.43 29.58
C ALA A 267 0.73 1.42 30.33
N GLN A 268 1.15 0.15 30.41
CA GLN A 268 0.41 -0.86 31.16
C GLN A 268 0.28 -0.51 32.64
N ARG A 269 1.37 -0.14 33.31
CA ARG A 269 1.33 0.25 34.74
C ARG A 269 0.40 1.43 35.00
N HIS A 270 0.42 2.43 34.11
CA HIS A 270 -0.48 3.58 34.24
C HIS A 270 -1.93 3.20 33.96
N PHE A 271 -2.19 2.33 32.98
CA PHE A 271 -3.51 1.79 32.71
C PHE A 271 -4.08 1.06 33.93
N ASP A 272 -3.29 0.16 34.53
CA ASP A 272 -3.68 -0.60 35.72
C ASP A 272 -3.96 0.34 36.91
N ALA A 273 -3.12 1.35 37.12
CA ALA A 273 -3.32 2.29 38.23
C ALA A 273 -4.55 3.20 38.04
N ALA A 274 -4.81 3.67 36.82
CA ALA A 274 -5.80 4.71 36.57
C ALA A 274 -7.16 4.21 36.09
N LEU A 275 -7.20 3.11 35.32
CA LEU A 275 -8.42 2.65 34.65
C LEU A 275 -8.97 1.33 35.23
N GLN A 276 -8.12 0.43 35.72
CA GLN A 276 -8.56 -0.81 36.36
C GLN A 276 -9.59 -0.58 37.49
N PRO A 277 -9.43 0.40 38.40
CA PRO A 277 -10.37 0.60 39.50
C PRO A 277 -11.79 1.00 39.05
N LEU A 278 -11.96 1.50 37.83
CA LEU A 278 -13.26 1.89 37.29
C LEU A 278 -14.09 0.68 36.82
N CYS A 279 -13.43 -0.44 36.49
CA CYS A 279 -14.09 -1.66 36.03
C CYS A 279 -13.33 -2.92 36.52
N PRO A 280 -13.20 -3.11 37.85
CA PRO A 280 -12.25 -4.06 38.43
C PRO A 280 -12.55 -5.51 38.02
N ASP A 281 -13.81 -5.87 37.78
CA ASP A 281 -14.21 -7.22 37.40
C ASP A 281 -13.79 -7.59 35.95
N GLN A 282 -13.47 -6.61 35.12
CA GLN A 282 -13.01 -6.83 33.73
C GLN A 282 -11.53 -6.48 33.52
N LEU A 283 -11.03 -5.45 34.21
CA LEU A 283 -9.71 -4.88 33.96
C LEU A 283 -8.63 -5.37 34.93
N THR A 284 -8.96 -6.15 35.97
CA THR A 284 -7.94 -6.76 36.84
C THR A 284 -7.05 -7.75 36.11
N ALA A 285 -7.56 -8.35 35.04
CA ALA A 285 -6.80 -9.06 34.02
C ALA A 285 -5.68 -9.99 34.55
N PRO A 286 -5.98 -10.93 35.48
CA PRO A 286 -4.96 -11.79 36.07
C PRO A 286 -4.19 -12.59 35.03
N LYS A 287 -4.83 -13.03 33.94
CA LYS A 287 -4.16 -13.79 32.88
C LYS A 287 -3.22 -12.91 32.07
N LEU A 288 -3.62 -11.68 31.76
CA LEU A 288 -2.75 -10.70 31.12
C LEU A 288 -1.47 -10.48 31.92
N HIS A 289 -1.59 -10.25 33.24
CA HIS A 289 -0.43 -10.01 34.10
C HIS A 289 0.44 -11.26 34.28
N GLU A 290 -0.16 -12.45 34.37
CA GLU A 290 0.58 -13.73 34.36
C GLU A 290 1.45 -13.86 33.12
N VAL A 291 0.89 -13.57 31.93
CA VAL A 291 1.59 -13.71 30.64
C VAL A 291 2.64 -12.62 30.46
N LEU A 292 2.36 -11.37 30.86
CA LEU A 292 3.35 -10.27 30.84
C LEU A 292 4.56 -10.55 31.74
N ALA A 293 4.34 -11.18 32.89
CA ALA A 293 5.39 -11.55 33.85
C ALA A 293 6.02 -12.93 33.58
N TYR A 294 5.63 -13.61 32.50
CA TYR A 294 6.03 -14.99 32.26
C TYR A 294 7.53 -15.10 31.99
N GLY A 295 8.26 -15.74 32.91
CA GLY A 295 9.72 -15.81 32.92
C GLY A 295 10.35 -16.32 31.61
N PRO A 296 9.86 -17.43 31.02
CA PRO A 296 10.46 -18.03 29.81
C PRO A 296 10.53 -17.11 28.58
N ILE A 297 9.63 -16.12 28.45
CA ILE A 297 9.65 -15.19 27.31
C ILE A 297 10.50 -13.93 27.57
N GLN A 298 10.82 -13.61 28.83
CA GLN A 298 11.54 -12.38 29.21
C GLN A 298 12.88 -12.19 28.48
N PRO A 299 13.71 -13.23 28.22
CA PRO A 299 14.94 -13.06 27.47
C PRO A 299 14.75 -12.56 26.04
N TYR A 300 13.56 -12.76 25.44
CA TYR A 300 13.27 -12.53 24.03
C TYR A 300 12.50 -11.23 23.75
N ILE A 301 11.92 -10.62 24.79
CA ILE A 301 11.09 -9.42 24.67
C ILE A 301 11.79 -8.17 25.22
N TYR A 302 11.42 -6.99 24.72
CA TYR A 302 11.78 -5.71 25.35
C TYR A 302 10.67 -5.19 26.28
N GLY A 303 9.43 -5.63 26.08
CA GLY A 303 8.28 -5.25 26.90
C GLY A 303 6.97 -5.65 26.24
N GLY A 304 5.86 -5.46 26.95
CA GLY A 304 4.53 -5.77 26.47
C GLY A 304 3.44 -5.05 27.24
N LYS A 305 2.21 -5.12 26.69
CA LYS A 305 0.98 -4.57 27.27
C LYS A 305 -0.23 -5.32 26.71
N GLY A 306 -1.41 -5.14 27.29
CA GLY A 306 -2.65 -5.63 26.70
C GLY A 306 -3.08 -4.81 25.47
N VAL A 307 -4.06 -5.33 24.72
CA VAL A 307 -4.50 -4.78 23.43
C VAL A 307 -5.95 -4.28 23.48
N GLY A 308 -6.23 -3.17 22.80
CA GLY A 308 -7.60 -2.70 22.57
C GLY A 308 -8.27 -2.25 23.87
N SER A 309 -9.41 -2.85 24.23
CA SER A 309 -10.08 -2.50 25.49
C SER A 309 -9.41 -3.09 26.74
N GLN A 310 -8.22 -3.69 26.61
CA GLN A 310 -7.48 -4.32 27.70
C GLN A 310 -8.26 -5.49 28.32
N GLY A 311 -8.02 -5.81 29.60
CA GLY A 311 -8.56 -7.02 30.24
C GLY A 311 -7.86 -8.30 29.75
N ASP A 312 -8.42 -9.45 30.09
CA ASP A 312 -7.90 -10.76 29.65
C ASP A 312 -8.28 -11.11 28.19
N GLY A 313 -8.21 -10.13 27.28
CA GLY A 313 -8.50 -10.33 25.87
C GLY A 313 -7.29 -10.79 25.08
N ALA A 314 -6.32 -9.89 24.91
CA ALA A 314 -5.12 -10.15 24.13
C ALA A 314 -3.94 -9.34 24.68
N VAL A 315 -2.73 -9.86 24.45
CA VAL A 315 -1.46 -9.26 24.85
C VAL A 315 -0.58 -9.03 23.62
N GLN A 316 0.24 -7.99 23.65
CA GLN A 316 1.25 -7.70 22.64
C GLN A 316 2.63 -7.49 23.27
N PHE A 317 3.65 -7.91 22.54
CA PHE A 317 5.05 -7.80 22.91
C PHE A 317 5.85 -7.22 21.76
N ILE A 318 6.78 -6.31 22.06
CA ILE A 318 7.89 -6.00 21.17
C ILE A 318 9.04 -6.97 21.49
N VAL A 319 9.57 -7.63 20.46
CA VAL A 319 10.60 -8.66 20.60
C VAL A 319 11.91 -8.24 19.93
N ARG A 320 12.99 -8.94 20.26
CA ARG A 320 14.35 -8.56 19.84
C ARG A 320 14.56 -8.58 18.33
N ASP A 321 14.10 -9.65 17.69
CA ASP A 321 14.32 -9.93 16.28
C ASP A 321 13.30 -10.98 15.79
N GLU A 322 13.40 -11.38 14.51
CA GLU A 322 12.52 -12.39 13.91
C GLU A 322 12.67 -13.77 14.59
N ALA A 323 13.88 -14.16 15.02
CA ALA A 323 14.10 -15.43 15.71
C ALA A 323 13.41 -15.43 17.08
N ALA A 324 13.46 -14.30 17.79
CA ALA A 324 12.73 -14.08 19.03
C ALA A 324 11.20 -14.15 18.82
N GLN A 325 10.65 -13.69 17.67
CA GLN A 325 9.22 -13.86 17.39
C GLN A 325 8.83 -15.34 17.35
N ILE A 326 9.61 -16.16 16.64
CA ILE A 326 9.37 -17.60 16.51
C ILE A 326 9.46 -18.27 17.89
N GLN A 327 10.49 -17.90 18.67
CA GLN A 327 10.71 -18.50 19.98
C GLN A 327 9.63 -18.13 20.99
N VAL A 328 9.22 -16.85 21.05
CA VAL A 328 8.13 -16.40 21.94
C VAL A 328 6.82 -17.09 21.55
N MET A 329 6.49 -17.13 20.25
CA MET A 329 5.31 -17.85 19.75
C MET A 329 5.31 -19.32 20.17
N SER A 330 6.43 -20.02 20.00
CA SER A 330 6.57 -21.43 20.37
C SER A 330 6.40 -21.65 21.88
N ILE A 331 6.96 -20.77 22.72
CA ILE A 331 6.82 -20.85 24.17
C ILE A 331 5.36 -20.62 24.59
N LEU A 332 4.72 -19.58 24.06
CA LEU A 332 3.32 -19.25 24.38
C LEU A 332 2.37 -20.40 23.99
N GLU A 333 2.58 -20.99 22.82
CA GLU A 333 1.76 -22.11 22.35
C GLU A 333 2.01 -23.39 23.16
N ARG A 334 3.28 -23.78 23.34
CA ARG A 334 3.64 -25.05 24.01
C ARG A 334 3.35 -25.04 25.50
N GLU A 335 3.63 -23.94 26.18
CA GLU A 335 3.63 -23.90 27.65
C GLU A 335 2.37 -23.25 28.22
N LEU A 336 1.72 -22.37 27.47
CA LEU A 336 0.51 -21.67 27.91
C LEU A 336 -0.73 -21.95 27.04
N GLY A 337 -0.58 -22.70 25.93
CA GLY A 337 -1.69 -23.00 25.01
C GLY A 337 -2.20 -21.78 24.24
N LEU A 338 -1.44 -20.68 24.23
CA LEU A 338 -1.88 -19.42 23.64
C LEU A 338 -1.49 -19.35 22.16
N THR A 339 -2.49 -19.11 21.32
CA THR A 339 -2.30 -18.88 19.88
C THR A 339 -2.06 -17.40 19.61
N GLY A 340 -1.11 -17.10 18.71
CA GLY A 340 -0.75 -15.71 18.41
C GLY A 340 -0.44 -15.42 16.94
N LEU A 341 -0.14 -14.16 16.69
CA LEU A 341 0.23 -13.56 15.42
C LEU A 341 1.63 -12.97 15.54
N ARG A 342 2.46 -13.21 14.51
CA ARG A 342 3.70 -12.45 14.29
C ARG A 342 3.37 -11.21 13.45
N LEU A 343 3.71 -10.04 13.96
CA LEU A 343 3.56 -8.77 13.26
C LEU A 343 4.93 -8.13 13.08
N THR A 344 5.28 -7.79 11.85
CA THR A 344 6.53 -7.08 11.55
C THR A 344 6.21 -5.74 10.93
N LEU A 345 6.57 -4.66 11.62
CA LEU A 345 6.43 -3.30 11.10
C LEU A 345 7.73 -2.96 10.36
N ALA A 346 7.72 -3.04 9.03
CA ALA A 346 8.91 -2.76 8.22
C ALA A 346 8.94 -1.30 7.69
N PRO A 347 10.08 -0.79 7.19
CA PRO A 347 10.13 0.45 6.42
C PRO A 347 9.24 0.37 5.17
N ALA A 348 8.75 1.50 4.65
CA ALA A 348 7.88 1.52 3.47
C ALA A 348 8.52 0.88 2.22
N SER A 349 9.86 0.87 2.13
CA SER A 349 10.64 0.20 1.07
C SER A 349 10.85 -1.31 1.30
N GLY A 350 10.49 -1.85 2.46
CA GLY A 350 10.73 -3.24 2.87
C GLY A 350 9.47 -4.04 3.17
N ARG A 351 8.28 -3.55 2.84
CA ARG A 351 7.02 -4.26 3.06
C ARG A 351 6.62 -5.07 1.83
N ALA A 352 6.72 -6.38 1.96
CA ALA A 352 5.95 -7.29 1.14
C ALA A 352 4.54 -7.35 1.73
N ARG A 353 3.53 -6.88 0.99
CA ARG A 353 2.13 -7.22 1.29
C ARG A 353 1.96 -8.75 1.40
N PRO A 354 1.05 -9.25 2.24
CA PRO A 354 0.69 -10.66 2.27
C PRO A 354 0.02 -11.01 0.93
N VAL A 355 0.82 -11.51 0.00
CA VAL A 355 0.35 -12.37 -1.08
C VAL A 355 0.14 -13.73 -0.45
N CYS A 356 -1.02 -14.35 -0.71
CA CYS A 356 -1.27 -15.75 -0.44
C CYS A 356 -0.02 -16.57 -0.75
N THR A 357 0.65 -17.06 0.29
CA THR A 357 1.88 -17.82 0.15
C THR A 357 1.54 -19.21 -0.37
N ALA A 358 1.55 -19.37 -1.69
CA ALA A 358 2.25 -20.51 -2.25
C ALA A 358 3.73 -20.13 -2.21
N ALA A 359 4.49 -20.80 -1.33
CA ALA A 359 5.89 -20.53 -1.10
C ALA A 359 6.70 -20.50 -2.41
N VAL A 360 7.31 -19.36 -2.71
CA VAL A 360 8.55 -19.31 -3.48
C VAL A 360 9.56 -18.56 -2.61
N SER A 361 10.41 -19.33 -1.95
CA SER A 361 11.60 -18.83 -1.28
C SER A 361 12.54 -18.21 -2.32
N VAL A 362 12.81 -16.91 -2.20
CA VAL A 362 13.98 -16.31 -2.85
C VAL A 362 15.19 -16.63 -1.96
N PRO A 363 16.17 -17.42 -2.43
CA PRO A 363 17.29 -17.81 -1.59
C PRO A 363 18.15 -16.59 -1.26
N ALA A 364 18.65 -16.58 -0.03
CA ALA A 364 19.67 -15.66 0.43
C ALA A 364 20.93 -15.77 -0.46
N ARG A 365 21.55 -14.61 -0.68
CA ARG A 365 22.75 -14.37 -1.49
C ARG A 365 23.75 -15.53 -1.44
N THR A 366 23.88 -16.22 -2.57
CA THR A 366 25.12 -16.87 -3.02
C THR A 366 25.21 -16.72 -4.55
N GLU A 367 26.25 -16.02 -5.00
CA GLU A 367 26.89 -15.98 -6.34
C GLU A 367 26.01 -15.74 -7.61
N HIS A 368 26.32 -14.66 -8.35
CA HIS A 368 25.47 -13.97 -9.35
C HIS A 368 25.17 -14.72 -10.67
N PRO A 369 23.93 -14.57 -11.19
CA PRO A 369 23.64 -14.24 -12.60
C PRO A 369 22.95 -12.85 -12.70
N PRO A 370 23.07 -12.08 -13.79
CA PRO A 370 22.96 -10.62 -13.76
C PRO A 370 21.57 -10.17 -13.33
N SER A 371 21.45 -9.52 -12.17
CA SER A 371 20.31 -8.66 -11.89
C SER A 371 20.24 -7.60 -12.99
N VAL A 372 19.03 -7.21 -13.41
CA VAL A 372 18.89 -6.08 -14.34
C VAL A 372 19.29 -4.82 -13.56
N ARG A 373 20.46 -4.27 -13.90
CA ARG A 373 21.06 -3.13 -13.17
C ARG A 373 21.03 -1.83 -13.97
N LYS A 374 20.78 -1.92 -15.27
CA LYS A 374 20.78 -0.79 -16.20
C LYS A 374 19.38 -0.51 -16.72
N ALA A 375 19.01 0.77 -16.82
CA ALA A 375 17.78 1.19 -17.48
C ALA A 375 18.04 2.14 -18.65
N ILE A 376 17.15 2.14 -19.63
CA ILE A 376 17.14 3.04 -20.78
C ILE A 376 15.82 3.81 -20.77
N ILE A 377 15.91 5.13 -20.99
CA ILE A 377 14.74 5.99 -21.14
C ILE A 377 14.89 6.83 -22.43
N PRO A 378 14.16 6.48 -23.50
CA PRO A 378 14.18 7.27 -24.73
C PRO A 378 13.47 8.61 -24.57
N ALA A 379 14.21 9.69 -24.81
CA ALA A 379 13.81 11.09 -24.68
C ALA A 379 14.11 11.92 -25.96
N ALA A 380 14.37 11.23 -27.08
CA ALA A 380 14.77 11.83 -28.34
C ALA A 380 13.60 12.06 -29.32
N GLY A 381 12.37 11.70 -28.95
CA GLY A 381 11.20 11.85 -29.84
C GLY A 381 10.70 13.29 -29.97
N TYR A 382 10.07 13.62 -31.10
CA TYR A 382 9.44 14.95 -31.31
C TYR A 382 8.14 15.18 -30.53
N GLY A 383 7.57 14.13 -29.91
CA GLY A 383 6.34 14.27 -29.14
C GLY A 383 5.15 14.74 -29.97
N THR A 384 4.98 14.19 -31.17
CA THR A 384 3.95 14.57 -32.15
C THR A 384 2.53 14.47 -31.57
N ARG A 385 2.24 13.44 -30.75
CA ARG A 385 0.97 13.28 -30.03
C ARG A 385 0.67 14.39 -29.01
N MET A 386 1.71 15.09 -28.54
CA MET A 386 1.61 16.18 -27.55
C MET A 386 1.80 17.57 -28.19
N PHE A 387 1.81 17.64 -29.52
CA PHE A 387 1.78 18.91 -30.22
C PHE A 387 0.44 19.63 -29.95
N PRO A 388 0.43 20.95 -29.71
CA PRO A 388 1.55 21.90 -29.84
C PRO A 388 2.39 22.09 -28.57
N ALA A 389 2.01 21.50 -27.43
CA ALA A 389 2.73 21.70 -26.17
C ALA A 389 4.20 21.25 -26.26
N SER A 390 4.46 20.13 -26.94
CA SER A 390 5.81 19.61 -27.18
C SER A 390 6.71 20.52 -28.03
N ARG A 391 6.14 21.54 -28.71
CA ARG A 391 6.91 22.58 -29.42
C ARG A 391 7.50 23.61 -28.46
N ALA A 392 6.83 23.88 -27.34
CA ALA A 392 7.24 24.90 -26.38
C ALA A 392 8.22 24.36 -25.33
N MET A 393 8.04 23.11 -24.91
CA MET A 393 8.91 22.39 -23.96
C MET A 393 8.97 20.92 -24.37
N ARG A 394 10.06 20.23 -24.03
CA ARG A 394 10.19 18.79 -24.30
C ARG A 394 9.20 18.01 -23.45
N LYS A 395 8.58 16.96 -24.01
CA LYS A 395 7.52 16.20 -23.32
C LYS A 395 8.01 15.55 -22.02
N GLU A 396 9.27 15.13 -22.01
CA GLU A 396 9.95 14.54 -20.85
C GLU A 396 10.16 15.57 -19.73
N LEU A 397 10.16 16.86 -20.06
CA LEU A 397 10.32 17.96 -19.12
C LEU A 397 8.99 18.60 -18.70
N PHE A 398 7.86 18.03 -19.12
CA PHE A 398 6.55 18.53 -18.69
C PHE A 398 6.42 18.43 -17.16
N PRO A 399 5.94 19.50 -16.50
CA PRO A 399 5.77 19.50 -15.05
C PRO A 399 4.59 18.62 -14.66
N VAL A 400 4.82 17.70 -13.73
CA VAL A 400 3.81 16.81 -13.18
C VAL A 400 3.80 16.91 -11.66
N ILE A 401 2.60 16.96 -11.08
CA ILE A 401 2.43 17.02 -9.64
C ILE A 401 2.59 15.60 -9.12
N SER A 402 3.67 15.36 -8.38
CA SER A 402 3.94 14.11 -7.67
C SER A 402 2.97 13.88 -6.53
N ARG A 403 2.91 12.65 -6.01
CA ARG A 403 2.00 12.28 -4.90
C ARG A 403 2.29 13.08 -3.62
N GLU A 404 3.53 13.53 -3.46
CA GLU A 404 4.03 14.34 -2.37
C GLU A 404 3.67 15.84 -2.53
N GLY A 405 3.00 16.21 -3.63
CA GLY A 405 2.61 17.59 -3.95
C GLY A 405 3.72 18.41 -4.60
N TRP A 406 4.87 17.81 -4.91
CA TRP A 406 5.98 18.49 -5.59
C TRP A 406 5.76 18.48 -7.09
N VAL A 407 6.07 19.59 -7.75
CA VAL A 407 6.10 19.64 -9.21
C VAL A 407 7.46 19.14 -9.69
N LYS A 408 7.47 18.03 -10.43
CA LYS A 408 8.67 17.42 -11.00
C LYS A 408 8.52 17.29 -12.52
N PRO A 409 9.60 17.43 -13.30
CA PRO A 409 9.62 16.97 -14.69
C PRO A 409 9.26 15.48 -14.79
N ALA A 410 8.47 15.10 -15.79
CA ALA A 410 8.06 13.71 -16.01
C ALA A 410 9.24 12.72 -16.04
N ILE A 411 10.38 13.14 -16.59
CA ILE A 411 11.60 12.33 -16.64
C ILE A 411 12.16 11.98 -15.25
N LEU A 412 12.04 12.86 -14.26
CA LEU A 412 12.47 12.56 -12.90
C LEU A 412 11.57 11.51 -12.25
N VAL A 413 10.26 11.55 -12.53
CA VAL A 413 9.33 10.52 -12.06
C VAL A 413 9.69 9.14 -12.64
N LEU A 414 10.09 9.09 -13.92
CA LEU A 414 10.56 7.86 -14.56
C LEU A 414 11.89 7.35 -14.01
N ILE A 415 12.82 8.26 -13.70
CA ILE A 415 14.08 7.90 -13.07
C ILE A 415 13.82 7.35 -11.66
N GLU A 416 12.99 8.02 -10.87
CA GLU A 416 12.58 7.55 -9.53
C GLU A 416 11.89 6.18 -9.59
N GLU A 417 11.04 5.93 -10.60
CA GLU A 417 10.43 4.62 -10.88
C GLU A 417 11.48 3.51 -11.13
N ALA A 418 12.53 3.81 -11.91
CA ALA A 418 13.63 2.89 -12.16
C ALA A 418 14.44 2.59 -10.89
N LEU A 419 14.78 3.63 -10.12
CA LEU A 419 15.54 3.51 -8.88
C LEU A 419 14.80 2.68 -7.84
N ALA A 420 13.47 2.86 -7.72
CA ALA A 420 12.62 2.08 -6.83
C ALA A 420 12.63 0.58 -7.17
N ALA A 421 12.93 0.21 -8.42
CA ALA A 421 13.09 -1.17 -8.87
C ALA A 421 14.50 -1.75 -8.67
N GLY A 422 15.42 -0.97 -8.07
CA GLY A 422 16.80 -1.40 -7.82
C GLY A 422 17.75 -1.19 -9.00
N ILE A 423 17.37 -0.39 -10.01
CA ILE A 423 18.27 -0.01 -11.09
C ILE A 423 19.42 0.82 -10.53
N GLU A 424 20.63 0.55 -11.01
CA GLU A 424 21.88 1.16 -10.59
C GLU A 424 22.32 2.28 -11.53
N GLU A 425 22.20 2.09 -12.84
CA GLU A 425 22.61 3.08 -13.84
C GLU A 425 21.52 3.31 -14.88
N ILE A 426 21.40 4.54 -15.38
CA ILE A 426 20.33 4.94 -16.30
C ILE A 426 20.92 5.66 -17.51
N ALA A 427 20.55 5.24 -18.71
CA ALA A 427 20.83 5.94 -19.94
C ALA A 427 19.60 6.72 -20.42
N LEU A 428 19.73 8.03 -20.60
CA LEU A 428 18.73 8.86 -21.28
C LEU A 428 19.14 9.02 -22.74
N ILE A 429 18.28 8.58 -23.66
CA ILE A 429 18.54 8.73 -25.09
C ILE A 429 17.99 10.07 -25.54
N VAL A 430 18.87 11.02 -25.85
CA VAL A 430 18.49 12.42 -26.10
C VAL A 430 18.77 12.80 -27.55
N GLN A 431 18.13 13.86 -28.09
CA GLN A 431 18.57 14.37 -29.40
C GLN A 431 19.86 15.20 -29.21
N PRO A 432 20.79 15.19 -30.18
CA PRO A 432 21.96 16.04 -30.17
C PRO A 432 21.61 17.50 -29.89
N GLY A 433 22.35 18.13 -28.97
CA GLY A 433 22.16 19.52 -28.57
C GLY A 433 21.12 19.74 -27.47
N HIS A 434 20.47 18.69 -26.95
CA HIS A 434 19.56 18.80 -25.80
C HIS A 434 20.14 18.28 -24.48
N GLU A 435 21.40 17.85 -24.46
CA GLU A 435 22.06 17.27 -23.28
C GLU A 435 21.95 18.20 -22.07
N SER A 436 22.25 19.49 -22.27
CA SER A 436 22.24 20.52 -21.24
C SER A 436 20.89 20.69 -20.53
N TRP A 437 19.77 20.38 -21.19
CA TRP A 437 18.45 20.47 -20.59
C TRP A 437 18.23 19.38 -19.53
N PHE A 438 18.80 18.20 -19.74
CA PHE A 438 18.72 17.10 -18.80
C PHE A 438 19.82 17.22 -17.72
N GLU A 439 21.03 17.67 -18.08
CA GLU A 439 22.11 17.93 -17.12
C GLU A 439 21.71 19.00 -16.08
N ALA A 440 20.94 20.00 -16.49
CA ALA A 440 20.42 21.03 -15.60
C ALA A 440 19.61 20.47 -14.42
N LEU A 441 18.95 19.32 -14.58
CA LEU A 441 18.18 18.66 -13.51
C LEU A 441 19.06 18.15 -12.37
N PHE A 442 20.33 17.87 -12.65
CA PHE A 442 21.29 17.30 -11.70
C PHE A 442 22.38 18.29 -11.30
N THR A 443 22.23 19.56 -11.70
CA THR A 443 23.20 20.59 -11.36
C THR A 443 23.04 21.02 -9.91
N PRO A 444 24.11 21.04 -9.10
CA PRO A 444 24.03 21.47 -7.72
C PRO A 444 23.59 22.92 -7.60
N LEU A 445 22.79 23.23 -6.58
CA LEU A 445 22.39 24.60 -6.27
C LEU A 445 23.61 25.44 -5.85
N SER A 446 23.69 26.67 -6.36
CA SER A 446 24.64 27.66 -5.87
C SER A 446 24.32 28.07 -4.42
N VAL A 447 25.31 28.60 -3.71
CA VAL A 447 25.13 29.11 -2.33
C VAL A 447 24.02 30.17 -2.25
N ALA A 448 23.83 30.97 -3.31
CA ALA A 448 22.77 31.98 -3.37
C ALA A 448 21.38 31.35 -3.54
N GLU A 449 21.27 30.24 -4.29
CA GLU A 449 20.02 29.50 -4.48
C GLU A 449 19.64 28.72 -3.22
N GLN A 450 20.60 28.04 -2.57
CA GLN A 450 20.36 27.33 -1.32
C GLN A 450 19.77 28.23 -0.22
N ARG A 451 20.13 29.52 -0.20
CA ARG A 451 19.55 30.51 0.74
C ARG A 451 18.11 30.91 0.44
N LYS A 452 17.65 30.74 -0.81
CA LYS A 452 16.28 31.06 -1.25
C LYS A 452 15.35 29.86 -1.09
N TYR A 453 15.89 28.65 -1.22
CA TYR A 453 15.17 27.40 -1.07
C TYR A 453 15.11 26.96 0.40
N GLY A 454 14.06 26.24 0.77
CA GLY A 454 13.95 25.66 2.11
C GLY A 454 14.88 24.44 2.27
N GLU A 455 14.93 23.92 3.49
CA GLU A 455 15.75 22.74 3.84
C GLU A 455 15.40 21.52 2.98
N ALA A 456 14.09 21.24 2.81
CA ALA A 456 13.63 20.10 2.02
C ALA A 456 14.03 20.20 0.54
N GLN A 457 13.89 21.37 -0.09
CA GLN A 457 14.28 21.56 -1.50
C GLN A 457 15.80 21.48 -1.68
N THR A 458 16.55 21.96 -0.68
CA THR A 458 18.02 21.88 -0.71
C THR A 458 18.47 20.42 -0.62
N ALA A 459 17.91 19.64 0.31
CA ALA A 459 18.19 18.21 0.44
C ALA A 459 17.85 17.44 -0.84
N TYR A 460 16.68 17.70 -1.43
CA TYR A 460 16.29 17.06 -2.70
C TYR A 460 17.24 17.42 -3.86
N ALA A 461 17.72 18.67 -3.92
CA ALA A 461 18.70 19.06 -4.95
C ALA A 461 20.06 18.36 -4.77
N GLU A 462 20.48 18.10 -3.52
CA GLU A 462 21.68 17.30 -3.23
C GLU A 462 21.49 15.84 -3.66
N GLU A 463 20.30 15.26 -3.42
CA GLU A 463 19.93 13.93 -3.90
C GLU A 463 19.96 13.84 -5.44
N LEU A 464 19.39 14.83 -6.13
CA LEU A 464 19.43 14.93 -7.59
C LEU A 464 20.87 15.05 -8.11
N THR A 465 21.71 15.83 -7.45
CA THR A 465 23.13 15.95 -7.80
C THR A 465 23.86 14.61 -7.67
N ALA A 466 23.59 13.86 -6.59
CA ALA A 466 24.15 12.54 -6.40
C ALA A 466 23.65 11.55 -7.46
N LEU A 467 22.36 11.65 -7.81
CA LEU A 467 21.72 10.84 -8.84
C LEU A 467 22.27 11.10 -10.24
N GLY A 468 22.62 12.36 -10.57
CA GLY A 468 23.23 12.70 -11.86
C GLY A 468 24.48 11.89 -12.20
N LYS A 469 25.23 11.44 -11.18
CA LYS A 469 26.42 10.57 -11.37
C LYS A 469 26.09 9.17 -11.91
N ARG A 470 24.81 8.78 -11.84
CA ARG A 470 24.30 7.48 -12.29
C ARG A 470 23.54 7.58 -13.61
N VAL A 471 23.42 8.79 -14.16
CA VAL A 471 22.70 9.10 -15.39
C VAL A 471 23.71 9.37 -16.50
N THR A 472 23.61 8.62 -17.59
CA THR A 472 24.41 8.81 -18.81
C THR A 472 23.50 9.35 -19.91
N LEU A 473 23.91 10.42 -20.58
CA LEU A 473 23.19 10.94 -21.75
C LEU A 473 23.81 10.35 -23.01
N ILE A 474 22.98 9.70 -23.84
CA ILE A 474 23.41 9.08 -25.09
C ILE A 474 22.68 9.79 -26.24
N PRO A 475 23.38 10.48 -27.15
CA PRO A 475 22.75 11.17 -28.24
C PRO A 475 22.28 10.19 -29.33
N GLN A 476 21.01 10.28 -29.73
CA GLN A 476 20.48 9.65 -30.93
C GLN A 476 20.75 10.56 -32.13
N VAL A 477 21.85 10.32 -32.84
CA VAL A 477 22.31 11.17 -33.95
C VAL A 477 21.31 11.21 -35.12
N SER A 478 20.74 10.07 -35.49
CA SER A 478 19.69 9.96 -36.53
C SER A 478 18.35 9.50 -35.93
N GLN A 479 17.26 10.18 -36.30
CA GLN A 479 15.92 9.83 -35.84
C GLN A 479 15.27 8.76 -36.73
N GLU A 480 15.72 7.52 -36.55
CA GLU A 480 15.28 6.39 -37.38
C GLU A 480 14.14 5.57 -36.75
N GLY A 481 13.52 6.05 -35.67
CA GLY A 481 12.42 5.38 -34.98
C GLY A 481 12.74 4.93 -33.56
N PHE A 482 11.75 4.34 -32.91
CA PHE A 482 11.83 3.93 -31.50
C PHE A 482 12.84 2.79 -31.27
N GLY A 483 12.89 1.79 -32.14
CA GLY A 483 13.87 0.71 -32.06
C GLY A 483 15.31 1.23 -32.18
N HIS A 484 15.57 2.17 -33.09
CA HIS A 484 16.88 2.81 -33.21
C HIS A 484 17.25 3.60 -31.94
N ALA A 485 16.29 4.31 -31.33
CA ALA A 485 16.53 5.02 -30.08
C ALA A 485 16.97 4.06 -28.96
N VAL A 486 16.33 2.89 -28.85
CA VAL A 486 16.74 1.84 -27.90
C VAL A 486 18.13 1.30 -28.25
N TYR A 487 18.40 1.04 -29.53
CA TYR A 487 19.69 0.52 -29.99
C TYR A 487 20.89 1.43 -29.68
N CYS A 488 20.69 2.75 -29.61
CA CYS A 488 21.76 3.71 -29.26
C CYS A 488 22.44 3.38 -27.91
N ALA A 489 21.75 2.69 -26.99
CA ALA A 489 22.30 2.28 -25.70
C ALA A 489 23.14 0.99 -25.73
N HIS A 490 23.18 0.28 -26.86
CA HIS A 490 23.76 -1.07 -26.97
C HIS A 490 25.18 -1.17 -26.42
N GLU A 491 26.07 -0.25 -26.80
CA GLU A 491 27.48 -0.27 -26.36
C GLU A 491 27.60 -0.03 -24.85
N TRP A 492 26.84 0.94 -24.32
CA TRP A 492 26.79 1.27 -22.90
C TRP A 492 26.22 0.13 -22.04
N LEU A 493 25.24 -0.62 -22.57
CA LEU A 493 24.73 -1.82 -21.90
C LEU A 493 25.78 -2.93 -21.83
N SER A 494 26.71 -2.99 -22.79
CA SER A 494 27.79 -3.98 -22.81
C SER A 494 27.29 -5.43 -22.70
N GLY A 495 26.16 -5.74 -23.34
CA GLY A 495 25.56 -7.08 -23.36
C GLY A 495 24.79 -7.47 -22.09
N GLU A 496 24.50 -6.52 -21.18
CA GLU A 496 23.64 -6.74 -20.02
C GLU A 496 22.15 -6.59 -20.38
N PRO A 497 21.23 -7.32 -19.70
CA PRO A 497 19.80 -7.06 -19.82
C PRO A 497 19.45 -5.68 -19.22
N SER A 498 18.41 -5.05 -19.75
CA SER A 498 18.05 -3.68 -19.37
C SER A 498 16.55 -3.48 -19.13
N LEU A 499 16.21 -2.65 -18.15
CA LEU A 499 14.87 -2.08 -18.04
C LEU A 499 14.72 -0.98 -19.10
N LEU A 500 13.60 -0.94 -19.82
CA LEU A 500 13.26 0.13 -20.75
C LEU A 500 11.96 0.79 -20.28
N LEU A 501 12.00 2.11 -20.12
CA LEU A 501 10.85 2.93 -19.76
C LEU A 501 10.59 3.95 -20.88
N LEU A 502 9.35 4.03 -21.38
CA LEU A 502 9.00 5.07 -22.35
C LEU A 502 9.02 6.45 -21.69
N GLY A 503 9.76 7.39 -22.28
CA GLY A 503 9.95 8.76 -21.76
C GLY A 503 8.68 9.61 -21.66
N ASP A 504 7.58 9.18 -22.29
CA ASP A 504 6.30 9.89 -22.33
C ASP A 504 5.16 9.18 -21.62
N HIS A 505 5.46 8.15 -20.83
CA HIS A 505 4.49 7.44 -20.01
C HIS A 505 4.77 7.73 -18.54
N LEU A 506 3.72 7.82 -17.73
CA LEU A 506 3.85 7.80 -16.28
C LEU A 506 3.22 6.52 -15.76
N PHE A 507 3.95 5.83 -14.90
CA PHE A 507 3.54 4.56 -14.35
C PHE A 507 2.97 4.78 -12.96
N ALA A 508 1.80 4.22 -12.72
CA ALA A 508 1.14 4.28 -11.43
C ALA A 508 0.74 2.87 -11.02
N SER A 509 1.41 2.36 -10.00
CA SER A 509 1.03 1.10 -9.39
C SER A 509 -0.20 1.27 -8.49
N SER A 510 -1.08 0.27 -8.52
CA SER A 510 -2.19 0.08 -7.58
C SER A 510 -1.77 -0.70 -6.31
N ILE A 511 -0.54 -1.19 -6.28
CA ILE A 511 0.09 -1.88 -5.15
C ILE A 511 1.34 -1.10 -4.69
N GLU A 512 2.01 -1.57 -3.64
CA GLU A 512 3.19 -0.88 -3.07
C GLU A 512 4.42 -0.98 -3.98
N LEU A 513 4.59 -2.08 -4.70
CA LEU A 513 5.68 -2.23 -5.67
C LEU A 513 5.47 -1.30 -6.85
N SER A 514 6.53 -0.60 -7.27
CA SER A 514 6.55 0.13 -8.53
C SER A 514 6.23 -0.80 -9.71
N CYS A 515 5.73 -0.25 -10.81
CA CYS A 515 5.46 -1.07 -12.00
C CYS A 515 6.77 -1.70 -12.51
N ALA A 516 7.87 -0.96 -12.45
CA ALA A 516 9.21 -1.47 -12.76
C ALA A 516 9.64 -2.61 -11.82
N ALA A 517 9.39 -2.52 -10.51
CA ALA A 517 9.70 -3.62 -9.58
C ALA A 517 8.87 -4.88 -9.86
N GLN A 518 7.63 -4.73 -10.32
CA GLN A 518 6.80 -5.86 -10.75
C GLN A 518 7.37 -6.54 -12.00
N MET A 519 7.85 -5.75 -12.97
CA MET A 519 8.56 -6.26 -14.14
C MET A 519 9.80 -7.07 -13.74
N MET A 520 10.60 -6.54 -12.80
CA MET A 520 11.79 -7.20 -12.26
C MET A 520 11.46 -8.56 -11.63
N ALA A 521 10.37 -8.63 -10.86
CA ALA A 521 9.89 -9.87 -10.27
C ALA A 521 9.46 -10.88 -11.33
N ALA A 522 8.71 -10.46 -12.35
CA ALA A 522 8.30 -11.32 -13.47
C ALA A 522 9.52 -11.87 -14.23
N TYR A 523 10.51 -11.02 -14.51
CA TYR A 523 11.76 -11.45 -15.15
C TYR A 523 12.53 -12.47 -14.31
N ALA A 524 12.59 -12.27 -12.99
CA ALA A 524 13.26 -13.19 -12.09
C ALA A 524 12.58 -14.57 -12.00
N SER A 525 11.24 -14.62 -12.15
CA SER A 525 10.48 -15.88 -12.14
C SER A 525 10.59 -16.70 -13.44
N CYS A 526 10.95 -16.10 -14.56
CA CYS A 526 11.04 -16.80 -15.85
C CYS A 526 12.34 -17.62 -15.97
N GLN A 527 12.21 -18.92 -16.30
CA GLN A 527 13.33 -19.82 -16.59
C GLN A 527 13.06 -20.60 -17.88
N PRO A 528 13.90 -20.49 -18.94
CA PRO A 528 15.04 -19.58 -19.03
C PRO A 528 14.60 -18.11 -18.98
N ARG A 529 15.51 -17.21 -18.59
CA ARG A 529 15.21 -15.77 -18.57
C ARG A 529 14.92 -15.28 -19.99
N GLN A 530 13.82 -14.55 -20.15
CA GLN A 530 13.35 -14.02 -21.42
C GLN A 530 13.03 -12.52 -21.26
N SER A 531 12.91 -11.80 -22.38
CA SER A 531 12.40 -10.44 -22.33
C SER A 531 10.99 -10.41 -21.74
N VAL A 532 10.67 -9.38 -20.94
CA VAL A 532 9.36 -9.20 -20.32
C VAL A 532 8.75 -7.90 -20.83
N VAL A 533 7.47 -7.91 -21.17
CA VAL A 533 6.72 -6.72 -21.62
C VAL A 533 5.56 -6.47 -20.69
N GLY A 534 5.44 -5.23 -20.20
CA GLY A 534 4.28 -4.81 -19.41
C GLY A 534 3.08 -4.61 -20.33
N LEU A 535 1.93 -5.20 -19.98
CA LEU A 535 0.69 -5.12 -20.74
C LEU A 535 -0.43 -4.52 -19.89
N LEU A 536 -1.34 -3.77 -20.52
CA LEU A 536 -2.59 -3.34 -19.91
C LEU A 536 -3.78 -3.64 -20.84
N PRO A 537 -4.96 -3.98 -20.30
CA PRO A 537 -6.18 -4.00 -21.08
C PRO A 537 -6.56 -2.60 -21.56
N THR A 538 -6.86 -2.44 -22.84
CA THR A 538 -7.33 -1.19 -23.45
C THR A 538 -8.51 -1.46 -24.40
N PRO A 539 -9.41 -0.48 -24.61
CA PRO A 539 -10.45 -0.58 -25.64
C PRO A 539 -9.84 -0.84 -27.03
N ILE A 540 -10.45 -1.73 -27.81
CA ILE A 540 -9.99 -2.08 -29.18
C ILE A 540 -9.94 -0.84 -30.07
N GLU A 541 -10.83 0.12 -29.88
CA GLU A 541 -10.91 1.37 -30.63
C GLU A 541 -9.65 2.23 -30.43
N SER A 542 -8.96 2.07 -29.30
CA SER A 542 -7.71 2.77 -28.97
C SER A 542 -6.44 2.03 -29.43
N SER A 543 -6.57 0.85 -30.03
CA SER A 543 -5.43 -0.02 -30.38
C SER A 543 -4.46 0.61 -31.37
N HIS A 544 -4.93 1.49 -32.26
CA HIS A 544 -4.08 2.24 -33.19
C HIS A 544 -3.07 3.19 -32.50
N LEU A 545 -3.21 3.43 -31.19
CA LEU A 545 -2.32 4.30 -30.41
C LEU A 545 -1.15 3.54 -29.77
N TYR A 546 -1.22 2.20 -29.67
CA TYR A 546 -0.30 1.37 -28.91
C TYR A 546 0.01 0.06 -29.63
N GLY A 547 1.20 -0.51 -29.42
CA GLY A 547 1.41 -1.91 -29.79
C GLY A 547 0.54 -2.83 -28.93
N ALA A 548 0.13 -3.98 -29.48
CA ALA A 548 -0.73 -4.94 -28.82
C ALA A 548 -0.14 -6.35 -28.86
N ALA A 549 -0.56 -7.19 -27.91
CA ALA A 549 -0.09 -8.56 -27.78
C ALA A 549 -1.24 -9.55 -27.52
N THR A 550 -1.01 -10.81 -27.88
CA THR A 550 -1.80 -11.95 -27.42
C THR A 550 -0.91 -13.14 -27.07
N GLY A 551 -1.44 -14.11 -26.35
CA GLY A 551 -0.63 -15.21 -25.82
C GLY A 551 -1.44 -16.24 -25.05
N THR A 552 -0.74 -17.06 -24.28
CA THR A 552 -1.34 -18.04 -23.37
C THR A 552 -0.99 -17.67 -21.92
N TRP A 553 -1.97 -17.72 -21.02
CA TRP A 553 -1.73 -17.47 -19.60
C TRP A 553 -0.85 -18.56 -19.00
N VAL A 554 0.27 -18.14 -18.41
CA VAL A 554 1.08 -18.99 -17.51
C VAL A 554 0.55 -18.85 -16.09
N GLU A 555 0.27 -17.61 -15.69
CA GLU A 555 -0.46 -17.27 -14.47
C GLU A 555 -1.62 -16.34 -14.85
N PRO A 556 -2.89 -16.78 -14.77
CA PRO A 556 -4.04 -15.98 -15.19
C PRO A 556 -4.06 -14.59 -14.58
N GLY A 557 -4.18 -13.56 -15.43
CA GLY A 557 -4.23 -12.15 -15.03
C GLY A 557 -2.90 -11.56 -14.54
N ARG A 558 -1.80 -12.32 -14.55
CA ARG A 558 -0.50 -11.88 -14.03
C ARG A 558 0.67 -12.12 -14.97
N LEU A 559 0.81 -13.32 -15.53
CA LEU A 559 1.91 -13.69 -16.42
C LEU A 559 1.38 -14.34 -17.68
N LEU A 560 1.62 -13.71 -18.82
CA LEU A 560 1.24 -14.18 -20.14
C LEU A 560 2.49 -14.58 -20.91
N GLN A 561 2.53 -15.82 -21.41
CA GLN A 561 3.49 -16.19 -22.44
C GLN A 561 2.99 -15.64 -23.77
N VAL A 562 3.62 -14.56 -24.23
CA VAL A 562 3.24 -13.91 -25.48
C VAL A 562 3.52 -14.84 -26.66
N SER A 563 2.59 -14.90 -27.61
CA SER A 563 2.73 -15.64 -28.86
C SER A 563 2.59 -14.75 -30.10
N ARG A 564 2.26 -13.47 -29.91
CA ARG A 564 2.18 -12.49 -30.99
C ARG A 564 2.22 -11.06 -30.49
N PHE A 565 2.89 -10.20 -31.24
CA PHE A 565 2.93 -8.75 -31.13
C PHE A 565 2.50 -8.10 -32.44
N ILE A 566 1.77 -6.98 -32.37
CA ILE A 566 1.45 -6.15 -33.54
C ILE A 566 1.63 -4.68 -33.16
N GLU A 567 2.35 -3.91 -33.97
CA GLU A 567 2.53 -2.47 -33.76
C GLU A 567 1.29 -1.71 -34.23
N LYS A 568 0.64 -0.98 -33.31
CA LYS A 568 -0.51 -0.10 -33.60
C LYS A 568 -1.55 -0.74 -34.52
N PRO A 569 -2.07 -1.93 -34.18
CA PRO A 569 -3.03 -2.60 -35.04
C PRO A 569 -4.29 -1.74 -35.19
N THR A 570 -4.91 -1.87 -36.36
CA THR A 570 -6.29 -1.42 -36.57
C THR A 570 -7.26 -2.27 -35.75
N PRO A 571 -8.45 -1.76 -35.41
CA PRO A 571 -9.49 -2.56 -34.75
C PRO A 571 -9.78 -3.90 -35.47
N GLU A 572 -9.74 -3.88 -36.80
CA GLU A 572 -9.99 -5.05 -37.64
C GLU A 572 -8.85 -6.07 -37.56
N GLU A 573 -7.59 -5.62 -37.52
CA GLU A 573 -6.44 -6.49 -37.25
C GLU A 573 -6.51 -7.10 -35.84
N VAL A 574 -6.96 -6.34 -34.83
CA VAL A 574 -7.17 -6.90 -33.50
C VAL A 574 -8.18 -8.06 -33.54
N GLU A 575 -9.33 -7.87 -34.19
CA GLU A 575 -10.37 -8.90 -34.27
C GLU A 575 -9.92 -10.14 -35.06
N GLN A 576 -9.14 -9.97 -36.12
CA GLN A 576 -8.70 -11.06 -36.99
C GLN A 576 -7.46 -11.79 -36.49
N HIS A 577 -6.57 -11.09 -35.78
CA HIS A 577 -5.20 -11.55 -35.53
C HIS A 577 -4.81 -11.60 -34.07
N LEU A 578 -5.56 -10.95 -33.19
CA LEU A 578 -5.39 -10.96 -31.74
C LEU A 578 -6.66 -11.54 -31.11
N LEU A 579 -6.81 -12.87 -31.21
CA LEU A 579 -7.92 -13.59 -30.60
C LEU A 579 -8.07 -13.19 -29.13
N ARG A 580 -9.31 -12.82 -28.76
CA ARG A 580 -9.66 -12.39 -27.40
C ARG A 580 -9.25 -13.46 -26.41
N LEU A 581 -8.37 -13.10 -25.46
CA LEU A 581 -8.17 -13.92 -24.28
C LEU A 581 -9.53 -14.05 -23.58
N ALA A 582 -9.93 -15.29 -23.24
CA ALA A 582 -11.27 -15.56 -22.71
C ALA A 582 -11.64 -14.73 -21.48
N ASP A 583 -10.62 -14.30 -20.73
CA ASP A 583 -10.76 -13.57 -19.48
C ASP A 583 -10.66 -12.03 -19.63
N LEU A 584 -10.49 -11.53 -20.86
CA LEU A 584 -10.55 -10.09 -21.12
C LEU A 584 -12.01 -9.64 -21.27
N PRO A 585 -12.37 -8.47 -20.70
CA PRO A 585 -13.69 -7.88 -20.95
C PRO A 585 -13.97 -7.73 -22.46
N PRO A 586 -15.23 -7.91 -22.90
CA PRO A 586 -15.59 -7.70 -24.29
C PRO A 586 -15.17 -6.31 -24.80
N GLY A 587 -14.60 -6.25 -26.01
CA GLY A 587 -14.15 -4.99 -26.59
C GLY A 587 -12.77 -4.51 -26.10
N GLN A 588 -11.99 -5.37 -25.44
CA GLN A 588 -10.63 -5.04 -24.99
C GLN A 588 -9.56 -5.91 -25.66
N VAL A 589 -8.35 -5.36 -25.72
CA VAL A 589 -7.11 -6.01 -26.14
C VAL A 589 -6.00 -5.69 -25.14
N LEU A 590 -4.99 -6.56 -25.03
CA LEU A 590 -3.79 -6.23 -24.26
C LEU A 590 -2.87 -5.36 -25.10
N SER A 591 -2.64 -4.13 -24.65
CA SER A 591 -1.72 -3.16 -25.24
C SER A 591 -0.48 -2.97 -24.39
N PHE A 592 0.60 -2.49 -25.00
CA PHE A 592 1.85 -2.21 -24.31
C PHE A 592 1.68 -1.10 -23.28
N LEU A 593 2.15 -1.38 -22.06
CA LEU A 593 2.22 -0.41 -20.98
C LEU A 593 3.31 0.62 -21.22
N GLY A 594 4.36 0.25 -21.95
CA GLY A 594 5.55 1.10 -22.12
C GLY A 594 6.68 0.80 -21.14
N GLN A 595 6.63 -0.33 -20.44
CA GLN A 595 7.75 -0.88 -19.67
C GLN A 595 8.17 -2.23 -20.23
N TYR A 596 9.48 -2.44 -20.35
CA TYR A 596 10.04 -3.67 -20.88
C TYR A 596 11.28 -4.05 -20.06
N ILE A 597 11.54 -5.34 -19.92
CA ILE A 597 12.89 -5.85 -19.61
C ILE A 597 13.38 -6.52 -20.88
N LEU A 598 14.46 -5.98 -21.44
CA LEU A 598 15.01 -6.45 -22.71
C LEU A 598 16.22 -7.34 -22.44
N SER A 599 16.20 -8.54 -23.03
CA SER A 599 17.36 -9.40 -23.09
C SER A 599 18.35 -8.91 -24.17
N PRO A 600 19.65 -9.27 -24.07
CA PRO A 600 20.66 -8.90 -25.07
C PRO A 600 20.32 -9.33 -26.51
N ALA A 601 19.51 -10.39 -26.67
CA ALA A 601 19.06 -10.87 -27.96
C ALA A 601 18.28 -9.80 -28.75
N VAL A 602 17.52 -8.93 -28.07
CA VAL A 602 16.78 -7.84 -28.71
C VAL A 602 17.72 -6.88 -29.44
N PHE A 603 18.88 -6.57 -28.86
CA PHE A 603 19.87 -5.67 -29.47
C PHE A 603 20.56 -6.30 -30.68
N THR A 604 20.71 -7.64 -30.69
CA THR A 604 21.21 -8.36 -31.87
C THR A 604 20.22 -8.27 -33.03
N ILE A 605 18.93 -8.41 -32.75
CA ILE A 605 17.87 -8.27 -33.77
C ILE A 605 17.77 -6.82 -34.26
N LEU A 606 17.83 -5.84 -33.34
CA LEU A 606 17.84 -4.42 -33.69
C LEU A 606 19.01 -4.06 -34.60
N ALA A 607 20.23 -4.54 -34.30
CA ALA A 607 21.40 -4.35 -35.15
C ALA A 607 21.13 -4.85 -36.58
N ARG A 608 20.61 -6.08 -36.70
CA ARG A 608 20.28 -6.68 -37.99
C ARG A 608 19.21 -5.88 -38.74
N HIS A 609 18.16 -5.43 -38.07
CA HIS A 609 17.10 -4.62 -38.70
C HIS A 609 17.65 -3.28 -39.21
N ILE A 610 18.56 -2.64 -38.46
CA ILE A 610 19.22 -1.41 -38.88
C ILE A 610 20.14 -1.67 -40.09
N GLU A 611 20.98 -2.71 -40.04
CA GLU A 611 21.89 -3.08 -41.13
C GLU A 611 21.15 -3.43 -42.44
N GLN A 612 19.97 -4.03 -42.33
CA GLN A 612 19.14 -4.45 -43.46
C GLN A 612 18.12 -3.39 -43.90
N ASP A 613 18.10 -2.22 -43.26
CA ASP A 613 17.09 -1.17 -43.47
C ASP A 613 15.64 -1.68 -43.36
N TYR A 614 15.39 -2.64 -42.45
CA TYR A 614 14.06 -3.15 -42.17
C TYR A 614 13.25 -2.11 -41.39
N ARG A 615 12.25 -1.50 -42.05
CA ARG A 615 11.43 -0.42 -41.49
C ARG A 615 9.94 -0.74 -41.57
N GLU A 616 9.23 -0.48 -40.49
CA GLU A 616 7.77 -0.50 -40.42
C GLU A 616 7.25 0.92 -40.27
N GLN A 617 6.34 1.32 -41.16
CA GLN A 617 5.84 2.71 -41.24
C GLN A 617 6.97 3.76 -41.39
N GLY A 618 8.09 3.38 -42.02
CA GLY A 618 9.25 4.26 -42.23
C GLY A 618 10.24 4.33 -41.07
N GLU A 619 10.00 3.58 -39.99
CA GLU A 619 10.79 3.60 -38.76
C GLU A 619 11.32 2.19 -38.41
N VAL A 620 12.49 2.12 -37.77
CA VAL A 620 12.96 0.93 -37.07
C VAL A 620 12.13 0.77 -35.80
N GLN A 621 11.23 -0.22 -35.77
CA GLN A 621 10.32 -0.45 -34.64
C GLN A 621 10.86 -1.51 -33.67
N LEU A 622 10.68 -1.27 -32.36
CA LEU A 622 11.01 -2.26 -31.34
C LEU A 622 10.05 -3.46 -31.42
N THR A 623 8.78 -3.23 -31.72
CA THR A 623 7.73 -4.26 -31.78
C THR A 623 8.05 -5.35 -32.79
N ALA A 624 8.55 -4.99 -33.97
CA ALA A 624 9.04 -5.95 -34.97
C ALA A 624 10.19 -6.82 -34.44
N CYS A 625 11.06 -6.25 -33.61
CA CYS A 625 12.16 -6.99 -32.99
C CYS A 625 11.68 -7.95 -31.90
N LEU A 626 10.65 -7.54 -31.14
CA LEU A 626 9.99 -8.39 -30.14
C LEU A 626 9.24 -9.55 -30.81
N GLU A 627 8.57 -9.30 -31.93
CA GLU A 627 7.91 -10.35 -32.73
C GLU A 627 8.93 -11.37 -33.27
N ALA A 628 10.07 -10.89 -33.78
CA ALA A 628 11.14 -11.77 -34.27
C ALA A 628 11.87 -12.56 -33.16
N LEU A 629 11.58 -12.28 -31.88
CA LEU A 629 12.14 -12.98 -30.73
C LEU A 629 11.29 -14.19 -30.29
N LEU A 630 10.01 -14.22 -30.68
CA LEU A 630 9.10 -15.35 -30.43
C LEU A 630 9.51 -16.59 -31.24
#